data_AF-A0A7W0YXR1-F1
#
_entry.id   AF-A0A7W0YXR1-F1
#
_cell.length_a   1.000
_cell.length_b   1.000
_cell.length_c   1.000
_cell.angle_alpha   90.00
_cell.angle_beta   90.00
_cell.angle_gamma   90.00
#
_symmetry.space_group_name_H-M   'P 1'
#
loop_
_entity.id
_entity.type
_entity.pdbx_description
1 polymer ?
#
loop_
_entity_poly.entity_id
_entity_poly.type
_entity_poly.pdbx_seq_one_letter_code
_entity_poly.pdbx_strand_id
1 'polypeptide(L)'
;MSEWRLDGRATMTDLQHTVARLAALHPESTMPCPLCAATVKGVNLTRHVGKVHPGQGVDGTSAKRSWRGPERLIARPLIAVPVLGLVGLWTAMWGGDEVDDVLIFSTAGVGGVGLILVALVLGGAPLFHGRLSVHNGGVVLSHTLGLRRRRVGRVDRVEAGSAYVVRSSGSNADGIGGTTSDEKAGMYLKLRADRRHITVRCKQSAGFRKTSVGWHQGRRTRRWHVTLNPADFVGLQYALFEMGLLTLRPR
;
A
#
# COMPACT_ATOMS: atom_id res chain seq x y z
N MET A 1 -13.12 20.84 -15.74
CA MET A 1 -12.39 19.65 -15.24
C MET A 1 -11.00 19.70 -15.86
N SER A 2 -10.00 20.15 -15.11
CA SER A 2 -8.64 20.36 -15.60
C SER A 2 -7.91 19.04 -15.80
N GLU A 3 -7.38 18.86 -17.01
CA GLU A 3 -6.59 17.71 -17.43
C GLU A 3 -5.16 17.86 -16.89
N TRP A 4 -4.87 17.17 -15.78
CA TRP A 4 -3.53 17.15 -15.21
C TRP A 4 -2.61 16.27 -16.08
N ARG A 5 -1.84 16.90 -16.97
CA ARG A 5 -0.72 16.26 -17.67
C ARG A 5 0.39 15.95 -16.67
N LEU A 6 0.77 14.68 -16.60
CA LEU A 6 1.84 14.17 -15.75
C LEU A 6 3.18 14.37 -16.48
N ASP A 7 3.69 15.59 -16.55
CA ASP A 7 5.05 15.85 -17.04
C ASP A 7 6.05 15.45 -15.94
N GLY A 8 6.33 14.15 -15.90
CA GLY A 8 7.15 13.50 -14.90
C GLY A 8 8.64 13.56 -15.25
N ARG A 9 9.32 14.63 -14.80
CA ARG A 9 10.76 14.61 -14.50
C ARG A 9 11.05 15.50 -13.29
N ALA A 10 10.65 15.08 -12.10
CA ALA A 10 11.30 15.55 -10.88
C ALA A 10 12.65 14.82 -10.78
N THR A 11 13.74 15.57 -10.86
CA THR A 11 15.11 15.04 -10.87
C THR A 11 15.49 14.43 -9.51
N MET A 12 16.43 13.49 -9.57
CA MET A 12 16.86 12.53 -8.55
C MET A 12 17.31 13.12 -7.19
N THR A 13 17.46 14.43 -7.09
CA THR A 13 18.05 15.20 -5.99
C THR A 13 17.09 15.60 -4.84
N ASP A 14 15.76 15.48 -5.03
CA ASP A 14 14.77 16.16 -4.15
C ASP A 14 14.71 15.59 -2.71
N LEU A 15 14.68 14.27 -2.52
CA LEU A 15 14.50 13.67 -1.18
C LEU A 15 15.70 13.88 -0.26
N GLN A 16 16.92 13.82 -0.79
CA GLN A 16 18.14 14.10 -0.01
C GLN A 16 18.15 15.53 0.49
N HIS A 17 17.88 16.47 -0.42
CA HIS A 17 17.80 17.89 -0.06
C HIS A 17 16.69 18.13 0.96
N THR A 18 15.53 17.49 0.83
CA THR A 18 14.47 17.59 1.84
C THR A 18 14.88 17.02 3.18
N VAL A 19 15.48 15.82 3.21
CA VAL A 19 15.88 15.17 4.46
C VAL A 19 16.97 15.99 5.15
N ALA A 20 17.98 16.46 4.41
CA ALA A 20 19.02 17.32 4.93
C ALA A 20 18.46 18.68 5.40
N ARG A 21 17.54 19.28 4.63
CA ARG A 21 16.87 20.54 4.99
C ARG A 21 16.05 20.37 6.26
N LEU A 22 15.22 19.34 6.36
CA LEU A 22 14.43 19.06 7.56
C LEU A 22 15.31 18.73 8.76
N ALA A 23 16.44 18.03 8.55
CA ALA A 23 17.43 17.79 9.60
C ALA A 23 18.05 19.08 10.13
N ALA A 24 18.41 19.99 9.23
CA ALA A 24 18.98 21.29 9.59
C ALA A 24 17.94 22.18 10.29
N LEU A 25 16.68 22.15 9.86
CA LEU A 25 15.59 22.90 10.48
C LEU A 25 15.18 22.34 11.86
N HIS A 26 15.34 21.04 12.07
CA HIS A 26 14.87 20.34 13.26
C HIS A 26 15.93 19.39 13.85
N PRO A 27 17.10 19.90 14.28
CA PRO A 27 18.24 19.07 14.69
C PRO A 27 17.95 18.17 15.91
N GLU A 28 17.14 18.66 16.86
CA GLU A 28 16.78 17.91 18.07
C GLU A 28 15.58 16.97 17.90
N SER A 29 14.84 17.10 16.80
CA SER A 29 13.68 16.26 16.53
C SER A 29 14.12 14.84 16.16
N THR A 30 13.31 13.85 16.55
CA THR A 30 13.54 12.47 16.11
C THR A 30 12.99 12.30 14.70
N MET A 31 13.81 11.78 13.79
CA MET A 31 13.47 11.59 12.39
C MET A 31 13.74 10.15 11.94
N PRO A 32 12.87 9.58 11.10
CA PRO A 32 13.10 8.27 10.53
C PRO A 32 14.11 8.33 9.38
N CYS A 33 15.06 7.40 9.36
CA CYS A 33 15.97 7.22 8.25
C CYS A 33 15.19 6.76 7.01
N PRO A 34 15.35 7.42 5.84
CA PRO A 34 14.61 7.05 4.63
C PRO A 34 14.99 5.68 4.06
N LEU A 35 16.16 5.14 4.43
CA LEU A 35 16.69 3.88 3.90
C LEU A 35 16.29 2.66 4.73
N CYS A 36 16.47 2.73 6.06
CA CYS A 36 16.20 1.60 6.96
C CYS A 36 15.00 1.81 7.90
N ALA A 37 14.36 2.97 7.85
CA ALA A 37 13.27 3.35 8.75
C ALA A 37 13.63 3.40 10.25
N ALA A 38 14.93 3.35 10.58
CA ALA A 38 15.41 3.55 11.95
C ALA A 38 15.20 5.00 12.40
N THR A 39 14.72 5.20 13.62
CA THR A 39 14.54 6.53 14.20
C THR A 39 15.82 7.04 14.82
N VAL A 40 16.32 8.18 14.38
CA VAL A 40 17.53 8.84 14.89
C VAL A 40 17.27 10.33 15.17
N LYS A 41 18.10 10.99 15.98
CA LYS A 41 18.02 12.47 16.07
C LYS A 41 18.37 13.09 14.73
N GLY A 42 17.76 14.23 14.40
CA GLY A 42 18.02 14.94 13.15
C GLY A 42 19.49 15.27 12.95
N VAL A 43 20.17 15.78 13.98
CA VAL A 43 21.62 16.06 13.97
C VAL A 43 22.49 14.84 13.65
N ASN A 44 22.00 13.64 13.97
CA ASN A 44 22.73 12.39 13.74
C ASN A 44 22.33 11.69 12.44
N LEU A 45 21.34 12.19 11.69
CA LEU A 45 20.80 11.50 10.54
C LEU A 45 21.83 11.37 9.42
N THR A 46 22.54 12.45 9.09
CA THR A 46 23.60 12.44 8.05
C THR A 46 24.71 11.47 8.41
N ARG A 47 25.17 11.50 9.67
CA ARG A 47 26.19 10.55 10.19
C ARG A 47 25.68 9.11 10.13
N HIS A 48 24.42 8.87 10.50
CA HIS A 48 23.81 7.54 10.44
C HIS A 48 23.76 7.01 9.01
N VAL A 49 23.32 7.83 8.05
CA VAL A 49 23.29 7.44 6.63
C VAL A 49 24.70 7.10 6.14
N GLY A 50 25.68 7.98 6.34
CA GLY A 50 27.05 7.73 5.89
C GLY A 50 27.69 6.49 6.51
N LYS A 51 27.35 6.15 7.77
CA LYS A 51 27.91 5.00 8.49
C LYS A 51 27.18 3.68 8.21
N VAL A 52 25.85 3.68 8.23
CA VAL A 52 25.01 2.46 8.14
C VAL A 52 24.70 2.11 6.69
N HIS A 53 24.74 3.11 5.80
CA HIS A 53 24.45 2.97 4.38
C HIS A 53 25.63 3.48 3.52
N PRO A 54 26.86 2.96 3.70
CA PRO A 54 28.01 3.41 2.92
C PRO A 54 27.83 3.09 1.44
N GLY A 55 28.12 4.04 0.54
CA GLY A 55 27.98 3.88 -0.91
C GLY A 55 26.53 3.84 -1.41
N GLN A 56 25.58 3.54 -0.52
CA GLN A 56 24.18 3.88 -0.69
C GLN A 56 24.02 5.35 -0.30
N GLY A 57 24.43 6.24 -1.21
CA GLY A 57 23.79 7.55 -1.26
C GLY A 57 22.29 7.31 -1.14
N VAL A 58 21.56 8.19 -0.44
CA VAL A 58 20.10 8.07 -0.36
C VAL A 58 19.46 8.09 -1.77
N ASP A 59 20.27 8.35 -2.80
CA ASP A 59 20.06 8.15 -4.25
C ASP A 59 19.48 6.79 -4.63
N GLY A 60 19.76 5.72 -3.87
CA GLY A 60 19.16 4.39 -4.09
C GLY A 60 17.65 4.34 -3.79
N THR A 61 17.19 5.16 -2.84
CA THR A 61 15.81 5.59 -2.70
C THR A 61 15.63 6.88 -3.48
N SER A 62 15.69 6.77 -4.81
CA SER A 62 15.20 7.80 -5.74
C SER A 62 14.02 8.52 -5.11
N ALA A 63 14.01 9.86 -5.17
CA ALA A 63 12.96 10.77 -4.70
C ALA A 63 11.58 10.40 -5.27
N LYS A 64 11.12 9.24 -4.86
CA LYS A 64 10.00 8.51 -5.42
C LYS A 64 8.84 9.15 -4.72
N ARG A 65 8.29 10.17 -5.35
CA ARG A 65 6.88 10.55 -5.17
C ARG A 65 5.94 9.46 -5.71
N SER A 66 6.37 8.21 -5.67
CA SER A 66 5.85 7.07 -6.40
C SER A 66 6.36 5.77 -5.77
N TRP A 67 5.58 5.17 -4.88
CA TRP A 67 5.90 3.91 -4.21
C TRP A 67 5.09 2.77 -4.80
N ARG A 68 5.64 1.56 -4.78
CA ARG A 68 4.93 0.35 -5.23
C ARG A 68 4.68 -0.57 -4.05
N GLY A 69 3.52 -1.20 -4.02
CA GLY A 69 3.16 -2.07 -2.92
C GLY A 69 2.05 -3.04 -3.26
N PRO A 70 1.98 -4.20 -2.59
CA PRO A 70 0.93 -5.17 -2.81
C PRO A 70 -0.44 -4.56 -2.47
N GLU A 71 -1.39 -4.79 -3.37
CA GLU A 71 -2.76 -4.31 -3.26
C GLU A 71 -3.70 -5.41 -2.75
N ARG A 72 -4.71 -5.04 -1.95
CA ARG A 72 -5.71 -6.00 -1.42
C ARG A 72 -7.15 -5.80 -1.90
N LEU A 73 -7.46 -4.73 -2.63
CA LEU A 73 -8.86 -4.38 -2.91
C LEU A 73 -9.43 -5.01 -4.20
N ILE A 74 -8.59 -5.35 -5.18
CA ILE A 74 -9.04 -5.90 -6.48
C ILE A 74 -9.22 -7.42 -6.45
N ALA A 75 -8.71 -8.10 -5.42
CA ALA A 75 -8.83 -9.55 -5.26
C ALA A 75 -10.28 -10.06 -5.28
N ARG A 76 -11.23 -9.36 -4.65
CA ARG A 76 -12.60 -9.86 -4.47
C ARG A 76 -13.41 -10.02 -5.77
N PRO A 77 -13.51 -9.03 -6.67
CA PRO A 77 -14.25 -9.22 -7.93
C PRO A 77 -13.60 -10.25 -8.86
N LEU A 78 -12.29 -10.49 -8.75
CA LEU A 78 -11.62 -11.54 -9.54
C LEU A 78 -12.07 -12.95 -9.17
N ILE A 79 -12.64 -13.16 -7.97
CA ILE A 79 -13.28 -14.44 -7.59
C ILE A 79 -14.60 -14.64 -8.34
N ALA A 80 -15.30 -13.58 -8.75
CA ALA A 80 -16.60 -13.71 -9.41
C ALA A 80 -16.47 -14.31 -10.83
N VAL A 81 -15.36 -14.06 -11.53
CA VAL A 81 -15.11 -14.57 -12.89
C VAL A 81 -15.12 -16.11 -12.96
N PRO A 82 -14.33 -16.84 -12.15
CA PRO A 82 -14.37 -18.30 -12.11
C PRO A 82 -15.69 -18.86 -11.61
N VAL A 83 -16.36 -18.19 -10.65
CA VAL A 83 -17.69 -18.63 -10.21
C VAL A 83 -18.68 -18.56 -11.37
N LEU A 84 -18.67 -17.48 -12.15
CA LEU A 84 -19.49 -17.37 -13.36
C LEU A 84 -19.10 -18.40 -14.42
N GLY A 85 -17.80 -18.70 -14.58
CA GLY A 85 -17.33 -19.75 -15.47
C GLY A 85 -17.81 -21.15 -15.07
N LEU A 86 -17.80 -21.47 -13.77
CA LEU A 86 -18.32 -22.72 -13.22
C LEU A 86 -19.83 -22.82 -13.38
N VAL A 87 -20.58 -21.73 -13.17
CA VAL A 87 -22.02 -21.67 -13.43
C VAL A 87 -22.32 -21.88 -14.92
N GLY A 88 -21.52 -21.29 -15.81
CA GLY A 88 -21.61 -21.50 -17.26
C GLY A 88 -21.36 -22.97 -17.64
N LEU A 89 -20.33 -23.60 -17.07
CA LEU A 89 -20.05 -25.03 -17.29
C LEU A 89 -21.20 -25.90 -16.76
N TRP A 90 -21.70 -25.61 -15.56
CA TRP A 90 -22.80 -26.37 -14.94
C TRP A 90 -24.09 -26.29 -15.76
N THR A 91 -24.44 -25.09 -16.26
CA THR A 91 -25.60 -24.90 -17.14
C THR A 91 -25.44 -25.58 -18.50
N ALA A 92 -24.24 -25.58 -19.09
CA ALA A 92 -23.96 -26.30 -20.34
C ALA A 92 -24.10 -27.83 -20.18
N MET A 93 -23.64 -28.39 -19.06
CA MET A 93 -23.75 -29.83 -18.78
C MET A 93 -25.20 -30.32 -18.61
N TRP A 94 -26.11 -29.45 -18.16
CA TRP A 94 -27.53 -29.80 -17.93
C TRP A 94 -28.44 -29.37 -19.09
N GLY A 95 -27.92 -28.69 -20.10
CA GLY A 95 -28.68 -27.97 -21.14
C GLY A 95 -29.04 -28.73 -22.42
N GLY A 96 -28.53 -29.95 -22.66
CA GLY A 96 -29.01 -30.82 -23.76
C GLY A 96 -28.02 -31.16 -24.88
N ASP A 97 -28.48 -32.02 -25.79
CA ASP A 97 -27.86 -33.27 -26.27
C ASP A 97 -26.69 -33.24 -27.27
N GLU A 98 -26.11 -32.10 -27.62
CA GLU A 98 -24.92 -32.08 -28.48
C GLU A 98 -24.04 -30.89 -28.09
N VAL A 99 -23.07 -31.15 -27.21
CA VAL A 99 -22.12 -30.15 -26.75
C VAL A 99 -20.82 -30.39 -27.50
N ASP A 100 -20.42 -29.47 -28.37
CA ASP A 100 -19.15 -29.53 -29.08
C ASP A 100 -17.98 -29.77 -28.11
N ASP A 101 -17.11 -30.74 -28.39
CA ASP A 101 -15.93 -31.04 -27.57
C ASP A 101 -15.05 -29.79 -27.35
N VAL A 102 -15.01 -28.90 -28.33
CA VAL A 102 -14.32 -27.60 -28.25
C VAL A 102 -14.90 -26.69 -27.16
N LEU A 103 -16.21 -26.71 -26.95
CA LEU A 103 -16.87 -25.95 -25.88
C LEU A 103 -16.52 -26.53 -24.50
N ILE A 104 -16.42 -27.84 -24.38
CA ILE A 104 -16.06 -28.54 -23.13
C ILE A 104 -14.59 -28.26 -22.76
N PHE A 105 -13.66 -28.39 -23.71
CA PHE A 105 -12.25 -28.12 -23.45
C PHE A 105 -11.98 -26.63 -23.16
N SER A 106 -12.65 -25.71 -23.85
CA SER A 106 -12.49 -24.27 -23.61
C SER A 106 -13.06 -23.85 -22.24
N THR A 107 -14.22 -24.38 -21.84
CA THR A 107 -14.78 -24.11 -20.50
C THR A 107 -13.97 -24.75 -19.37
N ALA A 108 -13.47 -25.98 -19.56
CA ALA A 108 -12.57 -26.62 -18.59
C ALA A 108 -11.24 -25.85 -18.43
N GLY A 109 -10.66 -25.37 -19.52
CA GLY A 109 -9.45 -24.54 -19.50
C GLY A 109 -9.65 -23.21 -18.77
N VAL A 110 -10.74 -22.50 -19.09
CA VAL A 110 -11.10 -21.23 -18.41
C VAL A 110 -11.42 -21.46 -16.93
N GLY A 111 -12.13 -22.55 -16.60
CA GLY A 111 -12.42 -22.94 -15.22
C GLY A 111 -11.17 -23.26 -14.41
N GLY A 112 -10.24 -24.03 -14.98
CA GLY A 112 -8.97 -24.40 -14.35
C GLY A 112 -8.07 -23.19 -14.06
N VAL A 113 -7.87 -22.31 -15.05
CA VAL A 113 -7.11 -21.05 -14.86
C VAL A 113 -7.81 -20.15 -13.84
N GLY A 114 -9.14 -20.09 -13.89
CA GLY A 114 -9.94 -19.34 -12.93
C GLY A 114 -9.78 -19.84 -11.48
N LEU A 115 -9.76 -21.15 -11.26
CA LEU A 115 -9.52 -21.75 -9.94
C LEU A 115 -8.10 -21.46 -9.42
N ILE A 116 -7.08 -21.52 -10.29
CA ILE A 116 -5.70 -21.15 -9.91
C ILE A 116 -5.64 -19.68 -9.47
N LEU A 117 -6.29 -18.78 -10.21
CA LEU A 117 -6.37 -17.37 -9.85
C LEU A 117 -7.12 -17.17 -8.51
N VAL A 118 -8.20 -17.91 -8.26
CA VAL A 118 -8.92 -17.88 -6.97
C VAL A 118 -8.05 -18.39 -5.84
N ALA A 119 -7.35 -19.51 -6.03
CA ALA A 119 -6.45 -20.08 -5.05
C ALA A 119 -5.32 -19.09 -4.70
N LEU A 120 -4.75 -18.42 -5.69
CA LEU A 120 -3.74 -17.37 -5.46
C LEU A 120 -4.33 -16.16 -4.73
N VAL A 121 -5.53 -15.71 -5.10
CA VAL A 121 -6.22 -14.60 -4.43
C VAL A 121 -6.55 -14.93 -2.98
N LEU A 122 -7.14 -16.10 -2.72
CA LEU A 122 -7.53 -16.56 -1.38
C LEU A 122 -6.30 -16.87 -0.52
N GLY A 123 -5.24 -17.42 -1.11
CA GLY A 123 -3.92 -17.61 -0.49
C GLY A 123 -3.22 -16.30 -0.13
N GLY A 124 -3.80 -15.15 -0.49
CA GLY A 124 -3.27 -13.83 -0.15
C GLY A 124 -2.05 -13.43 -0.97
N ALA A 125 -1.83 -14.09 -2.12
CA ALA A 125 -0.79 -13.72 -3.05
C ALA A 125 -1.05 -12.29 -3.56
N PRO A 126 -0.07 -11.38 -3.48
CA PRO A 126 -0.22 -10.03 -4.00
C PRO A 126 -0.09 -10.05 -5.52
N LEU A 127 -1.15 -10.50 -6.20
CA LEU A 127 -1.18 -10.60 -7.66
C LEU A 127 -1.00 -9.24 -8.35
N PHE A 128 -1.31 -8.15 -7.65
CA PHE A 128 -1.24 -6.80 -8.20
C PHE A 128 -0.44 -5.87 -7.29
N HIS A 129 0.42 -5.09 -7.94
CA HIS A 129 1.20 -4.05 -7.29
C HIS A 129 0.54 -2.70 -7.59
N GLY A 130 0.02 -2.04 -6.56
CA GLY A 130 -0.43 -0.66 -6.67
C GLY A 130 0.78 0.28 -6.71
N ARG A 131 0.73 1.30 -7.57
CA ARG A 131 1.67 2.43 -7.59
C ARG A 131 0.99 3.63 -6.96
N LEU A 132 1.42 4.01 -5.77
CA LEU A 132 0.99 5.21 -5.06
C LEU A 132 1.89 6.37 -5.47
N SER A 133 1.37 7.42 -6.09
CA SER A 133 2.11 8.64 -6.37
C SER A 133 1.52 9.85 -5.66
N VAL A 134 2.40 10.74 -5.21
CA VAL A 134 2.06 12.00 -4.53
C VAL A 134 2.47 13.15 -5.43
N HIS A 135 1.55 14.08 -5.68
CA HIS A 135 1.78 15.26 -6.48
C HIS A 135 1.33 16.49 -5.68
N ASN A 136 1.79 17.69 -6.05
CA ASN A 136 1.42 18.93 -5.37
C ASN A 136 -0.11 19.16 -5.36
N GLY A 137 -0.85 18.58 -6.32
CA GLY A 137 -2.31 18.65 -6.42
C GLY A 137 -3.08 17.49 -5.77
N GLY A 138 -2.41 16.49 -5.19
CA GLY A 138 -3.08 15.36 -4.53
C GLY A 138 -2.36 14.02 -4.64
N VAL A 139 -3.06 12.95 -4.29
CA VAL A 139 -2.50 11.60 -4.20
C VAL A 139 -3.24 10.66 -5.14
N VAL A 140 -2.48 9.95 -5.97
CA VAL A 140 -3.00 9.04 -6.98
C VAL A 140 -2.53 7.62 -6.68
N LEU A 141 -3.47 6.69 -6.59
CA LEU A 141 -3.18 5.26 -6.58
C LEU A 141 -3.54 4.71 -7.96
N SER A 142 -2.52 4.27 -8.70
CA SER A 142 -2.67 3.61 -10.00
C SER A 142 -2.43 2.12 -9.84
N HIS A 143 -3.35 1.31 -10.37
CA HIS A 143 -3.25 -0.15 -10.32
C HIS A 143 -2.45 -0.67 -11.53
N THR A 144 -1.64 -1.72 -11.38
CA THR A 144 -0.75 -2.22 -12.45
C THR A 144 -1.47 -2.64 -13.72
N LEU A 145 -2.73 -3.09 -13.62
CA LEU A 145 -3.54 -3.41 -14.79
C LEU A 145 -4.17 -2.17 -15.46
N GLY A 146 -3.95 -0.97 -14.95
CA GLY A 146 -4.55 0.27 -15.49
C GLY A 146 -6.07 0.38 -15.32
N LEU A 147 -6.75 -0.72 -14.98
CA LEU A 147 -8.21 -0.87 -14.91
C LEU A 147 -8.89 0.08 -13.92
N ARG A 148 -8.15 0.62 -12.95
CA ARG A 148 -8.68 1.59 -12.01
C ARG A 148 -7.59 2.58 -11.62
N ARG A 149 -7.99 3.84 -11.42
CA ARG A 149 -7.15 4.86 -10.81
C ARG A 149 -7.97 5.52 -9.72
N ARG A 150 -7.50 5.46 -8.48
CA ARG A 150 -8.12 6.20 -7.38
C ARG A 150 -7.35 7.50 -7.19
N ARG A 151 -8.00 8.62 -7.47
CA ARG A 151 -7.45 9.95 -7.24
C ARG A 151 -8.10 10.57 -6.00
N VAL A 152 -7.26 10.94 -5.04
CA VAL A 152 -7.59 11.84 -3.94
C VAL A 152 -7.06 13.21 -4.37
N GLY A 153 -7.91 14.23 -4.30
CA GLY A 153 -7.51 15.60 -4.63
C GLY A 153 -6.51 16.15 -3.60
N ARG A 154 -6.48 17.47 -3.43
CA ARG A 154 -5.66 18.09 -2.39
C ARG A 154 -6.02 17.48 -1.04
N VAL A 155 -5.06 16.79 -0.43
CA VAL A 155 -5.27 16.11 0.85
C VAL A 155 -5.50 17.18 1.90
N ASP A 156 -6.64 17.10 2.58
CA ASP A 156 -7.04 18.04 3.64
C ASP A 156 -6.76 17.46 5.03
N ARG A 157 -6.72 16.13 5.14
CA ARG A 157 -6.61 15.44 6.42
C ARG A 157 -5.80 14.15 6.31
N VAL A 158 -4.87 13.99 7.25
CA VAL A 158 -4.12 12.74 7.45
C VAL A 158 -4.61 12.07 8.73
N GLU A 159 -5.16 10.86 8.62
CA GLU A 159 -5.51 10.02 9.77
C GLU A 159 -4.50 8.87 9.92
N ALA A 160 -4.11 8.54 11.15
CA ALA A 160 -3.22 7.42 11.44
C ALA A 160 -3.81 6.48 12.48
N GLY A 161 -3.71 5.16 12.24
CA GLY A 161 -4.29 4.16 13.14
C GLY A 161 -3.62 2.80 13.00
N SER A 162 -4.17 1.81 13.73
CA SER A 162 -3.67 0.43 13.71
C SER A 162 -4.39 -0.39 12.64
N ALA A 163 -3.62 -1.17 11.87
CA ALA A 163 -4.13 -2.13 10.90
C ALA A 163 -4.19 -3.54 11.51
N TYR A 164 -5.26 -4.29 11.24
CA TYR A 164 -5.49 -5.64 11.75
C TYR A 164 -5.76 -6.63 10.62
N VAL A 165 -5.30 -7.87 10.80
CA VAL A 165 -5.64 -9.01 9.93
C VAL A 165 -6.31 -10.06 10.81
N VAL A 166 -7.39 -10.63 10.31
CA VAL A 166 -7.98 -11.83 10.93
C VAL A 166 -7.12 -13.01 10.54
N ARG A 167 -6.54 -13.70 11.51
CA ARG A 167 -5.94 -15.01 11.28
C ARG A 167 -6.83 -16.07 11.93
N SER A 168 -7.17 -17.08 11.16
CA SER A 168 -7.68 -18.34 11.70
C SER A 168 -6.50 -19.08 12.31
N SER A 169 -6.50 -19.29 13.63
CA SER A 169 -5.58 -20.24 14.24
C SER A 169 -6.14 -21.63 13.95
N GLY A 170 -5.65 -22.25 12.88
CA GLY A 170 -6.02 -23.60 12.49
C GLY A 170 -4.93 -24.57 12.92
N SER A 171 -5.04 -25.11 14.14
CA SER A 171 -4.30 -26.30 14.53
C SER A 171 -5.10 -27.14 15.52
N ASN A 172 -6.36 -27.43 15.21
CA ASN A 172 -7.05 -28.54 15.84
C ASN A 172 -7.41 -29.52 14.73
N ALA A 173 -6.80 -30.71 14.79
CA ALA A 173 -7.12 -31.85 13.92
C ALA A 173 -8.58 -32.32 14.09
N ASP A 174 -9.24 -31.87 15.16
CA ASP A 174 -10.58 -32.30 15.56
C ASP A 174 -11.63 -31.22 15.24
N GLY A 175 -11.90 -30.98 13.96
CA GLY A 175 -13.18 -30.53 13.36
C GLY A 175 -14.08 -29.43 13.99
N ILE A 176 -13.74 -28.81 15.12
CA ILE A 176 -14.64 -27.99 15.92
C ILE A 176 -14.02 -26.61 16.13
N GLY A 177 -14.53 -25.64 15.38
CA GLY A 177 -14.46 -24.21 15.69
C GLY A 177 -13.07 -23.60 15.81
N GLY A 178 -12.42 -23.32 14.67
CA GLY A 178 -11.20 -22.49 14.67
C GLY A 178 -11.48 -21.11 15.27
N THR A 179 -10.72 -20.72 16.30
CA THR A 179 -10.82 -19.37 16.87
C THR A 179 -10.19 -18.37 15.90
N THR A 180 -10.97 -17.35 15.51
CA THR A 180 -10.45 -16.24 14.71
C THR A 180 -9.88 -15.19 15.65
N SER A 181 -8.59 -14.92 15.57
CA SER A 181 -7.93 -13.87 16.36
C SER A 181 -7.57 -12.67 15.48
N ASP A 182 -7.84 -11.48 16.01
CA ASP A 182 -7.47 -10.21 15.39
C ASP A 182 -6.00 -9.90 15.71
N GLU A 183 -5.11 -10.17 14.76
CA GLU A 183 -3.70 -9.86 14.92
C GLU A 183 -3.38 -8.45 14.41
N LYS A 184 -2.60 -7.71 15.20
CA LYS A 184 -2.12 -6.39 14.79
C LYS A 184 -1.13 -6.54 13.64
N ALA A 185 -1.56 -6.14 12.44
CA ALA A 185 -0.79 -6.26 11.21
C ALA A 185 0.10 -5.03 10.92
N GLY A 186 0.04 -3.99 11.73
CA GLY A 186 0.89 -2.81 11.62
C GLY A 186 0.15 -1.49 11.84
N MET A 187 0.61 -0.45 11.15
CA MET A 187 0.01 0.89 11.15
C MET A 187 -0.57 1.19 9.77
N TYR A 188 -1.53 2.11 9.70
CA TYR A 188 -1.94 2.73 8.45
C TYR A 188 -1.91 4.25 8.52
N LEU A 189 -1.73 4.87 7.36
CA LEU A 189 -2.04 6.28 7.08
C LEU A 189 -3.21 6.34 6.11
N LYS A 190 -4.19 7.18 6.40
CA LYS A 190 -5.33 7.44 5.54
C LYS A 190 -5.30 8.90 5.12
N LEU A 191 -5.03 9.09 3.85
CA LEU A 191 -4.95 10.38 3.18
C LEU A 191 -6.35 10.70 2.66
N ARG A 192 -7.00 11.72 3.21
CA ARG A 192 -8.37 12.11 2.85
C ARG A 192 -8.36 13.42 2.08
N ALA A 193 -9.32 13.53 1.18
CA ALA A 193 -9.77 14.78 0.60
C ALA A 193 -11.29 14.65 0.47
N ASP A 194 -12.03 15.38 1.31
CA ASP A 194 -13.50 15.30 1.38
C ASP A 194 -13.99 13.83 1.58
N ARG A 195 -14.84 13.30 0.68
CA ARG A 195 -15.39 11.93 0.76
C ARG A 195 -14.41 10.88 0.25
N ARG A 196 -13.33 11.27 -0.43
CA ARG A 196 -12.36 10.34 -1.02
C ARG A 196 -11.19 10.11 -0.07
N HIS A 197 -10.66 8.89 -0.07
CA HIS A 197 -9.50 8.57 0.75
C HIS A 197 -8.65 7.45 0.16
N ILE A 198 -7.36 7.45 0.47
CA ILE A 198 -6.44 6.34 0.22
C ILE A 198 -5.86 5.91 1.56
N THR A 199 -5.99 4.64 1.87
CA THR A 199 -5.44 4.02 3.09
C THR A 199 -4.20 3.22 2.72
N VAL A 200 -3.06 3.63 3.25
CA VAL A 200 -1.74 3.05 3.05
C VAL A 200 -1.36 2.32 4.33
N ARG A 201 -1.06 1.02 4.26
CA ARG A 201 -0.56 0.24 5.41
C ARG A 201 0.96 0.19 5.38
N CYS A 202 1.59 0.16 6.54
CA CYS A 202 2.94 -0.36 6.72
C CYS A 202 2.99 -1.38 7.86
N LYS A 203 3.79 -2.45 7.70
CA LYS A 203 3.97 -3.48 8.74
C LYS A 203 4.62 -2.90 9.99
N GLN A 204 5.59 -2.00 9.81
CA GLN A 204 6.31 -1.33 10.89
C GLN A 204 6.18 0.18 10.74
N SER A 205 5.75 0.88 11.78
CA SER A 205 5.40 2.29 11.70
C SER A 205 6.57 3.26 11.55
N ALA A 206 7.84 2.80 11.54
CA ALA A 206 9.03 3.65 11.49
C ALA A 206 9.04 4.78 12.55
N GLY A 207 8.41 4.55 13.71
CA GLY A 207 8.25 5.57 14.75
C GLY A 207 7.34 6.75 14.38
N PHE A 208 6.50 6.68 13.35
CA PHE A 208 5.60 7.75 12.87
C PHE A 208 4.94 8.57 13.99
N ARG A 209 4.34 7.91 14.99
CA ARG A 209 3.66 8.59 16.11
C ARG A 209 4.58 9.36 17.04
N LYS A 210 5.88 9.04 17.05
CA LYS A 210 6.91 9.71 17.83
C LYS A 210 7.54 10.85 17.04
N THR A 211 7.60 10.75 15.72
CA THR A 211 8.30 11.68 14.84
C THR A 211 7.39 12.75 14.23
N SER A 212 6.08 12.50 14.15
CA SER A 212 5.12 13.38 13.45
C SER A 212 3.97 13.87 14.33
N VAL A 213 3.52 15.10 14.06
CA VAL A 213 2.28 15.73 14.52
C VAL A 213 1.50 16.26 13.31
N GLY A 214 0.30 16.82 13.54
CA GLY A 214 -0.61 17.25 12.47
C GLY A 214 -1.50 16.14 11.89
N TRP A 215 -1.48 14.93 12.46
CA TRP A 215 -2.36 13.82 12.08
C TRP A 215 -3.47 13.60 13.10
N HIS A 216 -4.57 12.99 12.66
CA HIS A 216 -5.70 12.60 13.53
C HIS A 216 -5.70 11.11 13.84
N GLN A 217 -6.08 10.75 15.07
CA GLN A 217 -6.23 9.36 15.44
C GLN A 217 -7.39 8.69 14.70
N GLY A 218 -7.04 7.71 13.86
CA GLY A 218 -8.00 6.87 13.14
C GLY A 218 -8.40 5.64 13.96
N ARG A 219 -9.59 5.08 13.63
CA ARG A 219 -10.09 3.83 14.21
C ARG A 219 -9.25 2.62 13.75
N ARG A 220 -9.40 1.47 14.41
CA ARG A 220 -8.81 0.21 13.92
C ARG A 220 -9.40 -0.11 12.54
N THR A 221 -8.57 -0.53 11.59
CA THR A 221 -9.05 -0.93 10.25
C THR A 221 -8.51 -2.29 9.84
N ARG A 222 -9.37 -3.08 9.19
CA ARG A 222 -9.01 -4.30 8.47
C ARG A 222 -8.90 -4.08 6.95
N ARG A 223 -9.21 -2.86 6.48
CA ARG A 223 -9.26 -2.51 5.06
C ARG A 223 -8.21 -1.43 4.76
N TRP A 224 -7.34 -1.71 3.79
CA TRP A 224 -6.40 -0.77 3.22
C TRP A 224 -6.25 -1.01 1.72
N HIS A 225 -5.70 -0.03 1.02
CA HIS A 225 -5.57 -0.06 -0.43
C HIS A 225 -4.23 -0.66 -0.83
N VAL A 226 -3.14 -0.13 -0.30
CA VAL A 226 -1.77 -0.53 -0.64
C VAL A 226 -0.96 -0.77 0.64
N THR A 227 -0.04 -1.73 0.62
CA THR A 227 0.94 -1.91 1.69
C THR A 227 2.30 -1.41 1.21
N LEU A 228 2.96 -0.56 1.98
CA LEU A 228 4.32 -0.11 1.71
C LEU A 228 5.32 -0.80 2.64
N ASN A 229 6.55 -0.99 2.16
CA ASN A 229 7.67 -1.35 3.02
C ASN A 229 8.01 -0.16 3.98
N PRO A 230 8.81 -0.39 5.04
CA PRO A 230 9.11 0.67 6.00
C PRO A 230 9.80 1.90 5.37
N ALA A 231 10.75 1.70 4.45
CA ALA A 231 11.48 2.78 3.79
C ALA A 231 10.57 3.65 2.90
N ASP A 232 9.74 3.03 2.07
CA ASP A 232 8.75 3.69 1.22
C ASP A 232 7.70 4.43 2.06
N PHE A 233 7.32 3.87 3.20
CA PHE A 233 6.42 4.51 4.14
C PHE A 233 7.05 5.75 4.80
N VAL A 234 8.37 5.75 5.03
CA VAL A 234 9.11 6.94 5.46
C VAL A 234 9.22 7.97 4.33
N GLY A 235 9.49 7.53 3.09
CA GLY A 235 9.45 8.41 1.93
C GLY A 235 8.10 9.12 1.77
N LEU A 236 6.99 8.40 2.00
CA LEU A 236 5.65 8.98 2.02
C LEU A 236 5.50 10.03 3.13
N GLN A 237 6.05 9.78 4.32
CA GLN A 237 6.03 10.77 5.41
C GLN A 237 6.77 12.06 5.03
N TYR A 238 7.96 11.94 4.43
CA TYR A 238 8.72 13.10 3.94
C TYR A 238 7.97 13.89 2.87
N ALA A 239 7.32 13.21 1.92
CA ALA A 239 6.46 13.90 0.95
C ALA A 239 5.29 14.63 1.62
N LEU A 240 4.69 14.07 2.67
CA LEU A 240 3.63 14.72 3.44
C LEU A 240 4.14 15.92 4.27
N PHE A 241 5.38 15.85 4.79
CA PHE A 241 6.04 16.98 5.46
C PHE A 241 6.31 18.13 4.49
N GLU A 242 6.81 17.83 3.27
CA GLU A 242 7.01 18.85 2.23
C GLU A 242 5.72 19.56 1.82
N MET A 243 4.60 18.83 1.79
CA MET A 243 3.28 19.40 1.50
C MET A 243 2.68 20.18 2.68
N GLY A 244 3.35 20.23 3.83
CA GLY A 244 2.85 20.90 5.03
C GLY A 244 1.64 20.20 5.69
N LEU A 245 1.40 18.93 5.35
CA LEU A 245 0.29 18.14 5.91
C LEU A 245 0.66 17.44 7.21
N LEU A 246 1.95 17.27 7.44
CA LEU A 246 2.51 16.79 8.69
C LEU A 246 3.56 17.79 9.15
N THR A 247 3.83 17.77 10.45
CA THR A 247 4.89 18.56 11.08
C THR A 247 5.74 17.66 11.95
N LEU A 248 7.04 17.91 12.01
CA LEU A 248 7.93 17.14 12.87
C LEU A 248 7.60 17.46 14.33
N ARG A 249 7.58 16.43 15.18
CA ARG A 249 7.35 16.62 16.60
C ARG A 249 8.58 17.29 17.22
N PRO A 250 8.47 18.51 17.79
CA PRO A 250 9.54 19.06 18.61
C PRO A 250 9.74 18.16 19.83
N ARG A 251 11.00 17.91 20.17
CA ARG A 251 11.34 17.08 21.34
C ARG A 251 11.17 17.87 22.63
#